data_AF-A0A938LH80-F1
#
_entry.id   AF-A0A938LH80-F1
#
_cell.length_a   1.000
_cell.length_b   1.000
_cell.length_c   1.000
_cell.angle_alpha   90.00
_cell.angle_beta   90.00
_cell.angle_gamma   90.00
#
_symmetry.space_group_name_H-M   'P 1'
#
loop_
_entity.id
_entity.type
_entity.pdbx_description
1 polymer ?
#
loop_
_entity_poly.entity_id
_entity_poly.type
_entity_poly.pdbx_seq_one_letter_code
_entity_poly.pdbx_strand_id
1 'polypeptide(L)'
;MPEIREAVAVTRETVKIPAVPPSRGKEPTMPGLLGVFGKSPFEPLVQHARKVHECVALVRPIADGILAADLDRVNELQFQMSRTEYEADQLKDQVRQNLPLRYFLPVDREDVTRFLAQMDRIADDAQDFAIVATFRRIHLPNEYHAEFVALVDKVVAVSEKLLSLAERVAQLQREAFVGPDAEHVLREIQEVAHMEWEADKLSRKLARHYYGADDLDPITIMLLDKLCVALGGVANHAENVGKNLRLMITRK
;
A
#
# COMPACT_ATOMS: atom_id res chain seq x y z
N MET A 1 -31.02 -56.64 36.54
CA MET A 1 -32.16 -56.51 35.61
C MET A 1 -31.60 -56.17 34.24
N PRO A 2 -32.17 -56.77 33.20
CA PRO A 2 -31.46 -57.35 32.06
C PRO A 2 -31.57 -56.49 30.79
N GLU A 3 -30.80 -56.88 29.77
CA GLU A 3 -31.15 -56.98 28.33
C GLU A 3 -31.76 -55.72 27.66
N ILE A 4 -31.43 -55.35 26.42
CA ILE A 4 -31.67 -56.15 25.22
C ILE A 4 -30.76 -55.63 24.10
N ARG A 5 -29.96 -56.55 23.54
CA ARG A 5 -29.52 -56.53 22.15
C ARG A 5 -30.71 -56.93 21.28
N GLU A 6 -30.99 -56.20 20.21
CA GLU A 6 -31.64 -56.71 18.98
C GLU A 6 -31.52 -55.58 17.93
N ALA A 7 -30.69 -55.68 16.90
CA ALA A 7 -30.80 -56.55 15.73
C ALA A 7 -32.14 -56.38 14.99
N VAL A 8 -32.18 -55.45 14.02
CA VAL A 8 -33.00 -55.66 12.81
C VAL A 8 -32.19 -55.20 11.60
N ALA A 9 -31.79 -56.20 10.83
CA ALA A 9 -31.32 -56.05 9.47
C ALA A 9 -32.54 -56.02 8.51
N VAL A 10 -32.30 -55.45 7.33
CA VAL A 10 -33.04 -55.66 6.06
C VAL A 10 -34.33 -54.83 5.91
N THR A 11 -34.29 -53.83 5.02
CA THR A 11 -34.86 -53.98 3.66
C THR A 11 -34.22 -52.98 2.70
N ARG A 12 -33.67 -53.53 1.61
CA ARG A 12 -33.17 -52.80 0.45
C ARG A 12 -34.35 -52.30 -0.36
N GLU A 13 -34.47 -50.98 -0.53
CA GLU A 13 -35.09 -50.40 -1.72
C GLU A 13 -34.00 -49.73 -2.56
N THR A 14 -33.72 -50.36 -3.69
CA THR A 14 -32.86 -49.86 -4.74
C THR A 14 -33.51 -48.66 -5.41
N VAL A 15 -33.09 -47.45 -5.05
CA VAL A 15 -33.27 -46.28 -5.92
C VAL A 15 -32.27 -46.42 -7.07
N LYS A 16 -32.79 -46.71 -8.27
CA LYS A 16 -32.02 -46.65 -9.53
C LYS A 16 -31.61 -45.19 -9.77
N ILE A 17 -30.36 -44.86 -9.47
CA ILE A 17 -29.72 -43.63 -9.93
C ILE A 17 -29.30 -43.87 -11.40
N PRO A 18 -29.70 -43.02 -12.36
CA PRO A 18 -29.29 -43.17 -13.75
C PRO A 18 -27.77 -43.02 -13.88
N ALA A 19 -27.14 -43.88 -14.68
CA ALA A 19 -25.72 -43.82 -14.96
C ALA A 19 -25.37 -42.46 -15.60
N VAL A 20 -24.49 -41.71 -14.94
CA VAL A 20 -23.85 -40.52 -15.50
C VAL A 20 -22.86 -41.01 -16.57
N PRO A 21 -22.94 -40.55 -17.83
CA PRO A 21 -21.99 -40.94 -18.85
C PRO A 21 -20.59 -40.44 -18.47
N PRO A 22 -19.51 -41.16 -18.84
CA PRO A 22 -18.16 -40.77 -18.48
C PRO A 22 -17.88 -39.38 -19.03
N SER A 23 -17.61 -38.42 -18.14
CA SER A 23 -17.09 -37.12 -18.53
C SER A 23 -15.77 -37.38 -19.23
N ARG A 24 -15.71 -37.15 -20.55
CA ARG A 24 -14.44 -37.08 -21.28
C ARG A 24 -13.54 -36.15 -20.49
N GLY A 25 -12.41 -36.67 -20.03
CA GLY A 25 -11.38 -35.86 -19.41
C GLY A 25 -11.07 -34.71 -20.35
N LYS A 26 -11.42 -33.48 -19.95
CA LYS A 26 -10.78 -32.33 -20.52
C LYS A 26 -9.35 -32.40 -20.01
N GLU A 27 -8.41 -32.60 -20.93
CA GLU A 27 -7.01 -32.29 -20.66
C GLU A 27 -6.94 -30.95 -19.92
N PRO A 28 -6.06 -30.81 -18.91
CA PRO A 28 -5.88 -29.53 -18.27
C PRO A 28 -5.45 -28.55 -19.36
N THR A 29 -6.36 -27.65 -19.75
CA THR A 29 -6.02 -26.53 -20.61
C THR A 29 -5.07 -25.67 -19.80
N MET A 30 -3.77 -25.86 -20.03
CA MET A 30 -2.76 -24.88 -19.68
C MET A 30 -3.30 -23.52 -20.12
N PRO A 31 -3.46 -22.53 -19.24
CA PRO A 31 -3.80 -21.18 -19.66
C PRO A 31 -2.79 -20.80 -20.74
N GLY A 32 -3.29 -20.56 -21.94
CA GLY A 32 -2.45 -20.33 -23.11
C GLY A 32 -1.43 -19.23 -22.81
N LEU A 33 -0.17 -19.52 -23.10
CA LEU A 33 0.98 -18.62 -23.00
C LEU A 33 0.74 -17.25 -23.67
N LEU A 34 -0.28 -17.15 -24.53
CA LEU A 34 -0.66 -15.98 -25.33
C LEU A 34 -1.63 -15.02 -24.61
N GLY A 35 -2.30 -15.42 -23.53
CA GLY A 35 -3.22 -14.54 -22.79
C GLY A 35 -2.50 -13.47 -21.95
N VAL A 36 -1.18 -13.61 -21.77
CA VAL A 36 -0.32 -12.74 -20.94
C VAL A 36 0.37 -11.64 -21.78
N PHE A 37 0.31 -11.70 -23.12
CA PHE A 37 0.98 -10.72 -23.99
C PHE A 37 0.18 -9.43 -24.25
N GLY A 38 -1.03 -9.29 -23.68
CA GLY A 38 -1.88 -8.11 -23.90
C GLY A 38 -1.92 -7.08 -22.76
N LYS A 39 -1.50 -7.45 -21.54
CA LYS A 39 -1.46 -6.55 -20.36
C LYS A 39 -0.09 -6.62 -19.72
N SER A 40 0.51 -5.46 -19.41
CA SER A 40 1.81 -5.42 -18.75
C SER A 40 1.79 -6.24 -17.45
N PRO A 41 2.75 -7.15 -17.18
CA PRO A 41 2.92 -7.79 -15.88
C PRO A 41 3.12 -6.80 -14.73
N PHE A 42 3.39 -5.53 -15.03
CA PHE A 42 3.50 -4.44 -14.05
C PHE A 42 2.19 -3.67 -13.84
N GLU A 43 1.17 -3.85 -14.68
CA GLU A 43 -0.12 -3.17 -14.49
C GLU A 43 -0.73 -3.46 -13.09
N PRO A 44 -0.73 -4.70 -12.58
CA PRO A 44 -1.18 -4.96 -11.20
C PRO A 44 -0.38 -4.19 -10.14
N LEU A 45 0.93 -3.97 -10.34
CA LEU A 45 1.76 -3.16 -9.44
C LEU A 45 1.35 -1.69 -9.47
N VAL A 46 1.01 -1.17 -10.64
CA VAL A 46 0.50 0.20 -10.81
C VAL A 46 -0.85 0.36 -10.13
N GLN A 47 -1.75 -0.61 -10.27
CA GLN A 47 -3.05 -0.57 -9.59
C GLN A 47 -2.90 -0.57 -8.07
N HIS A 48 -2.00 -1.40 -7.53
CA HIS A 48 -1.62 -1.34 -6.12
C HIS A 48 -1.06 0.04 -5.74
N ALA A 49 -0.14 0.60 -6.55
CA ALA A 49 0.44 1.91 -6.29
C ALA A 49 -0.59 3.05 -6.28
N ARG A 50 -1.58 3.00 -7.18
CA ARG A 50 -2.72 3.95 -7.19
C ARG A 50 -3.50 3.85 -5.89
N LYS A 51 -3.82 2.64 -5.45
CA LYS A 51 -4.58 2.44 -4.22
C LYS A 51 -3.80 2.89 -2.97
N VAL A 52 -2.50 2.61 -2.91
CA VAL A 52 -1.61 3.15 -1.85
C VAL A 52 -1.60 4.68 -1.87
N HIS A 53 -1.54 5.31 -3.05
CA HIS A 53 -1.62 6.75 -3.15
C HIS A 53 -2.98 7.30 -2.68
N GLU A 54 -4.09 6.62 -2.98
CA GLU A 54 -5.41 6.98 -2.46
C GLU A 54 -5.43 6.96 -0.91
N CYS A 55 -4.75 6.01 -0.26
CA CYS A 55 -4.57 6.04 1.20
C CYS A 55 -3.81 7.31 1.62
N VAL A 56 -2.63 7.57 1.06
CA VAL A 56 -1.84 8.74 1.44
C VAL A 56 -2.57 10.06 1.15
N ALA A 57 -3.36 10.14 0.08
CA ALA A 57 -4.14 11.33 -0.26
C ALA A 57 -5.18 11.68 0.82
N LEU A 58 -5.66 10.70 1.60
CA LEU A 58 -6.57 10.93 2.73
C LEU A 58 -5.86 11.58 3.94
N VAL A 59 -4.53 11.56 4.02
CA VAL A 59 -3.77 12.20 5.10
C VAL A 59 -4.07 13.71 5.15
N ARG A 60 -4.17 14.38 3.99
CA ARG A 60 -4.45 15.82 3.93
C ARG A 60 -5.83 16.20 4.50
N PRO A 61 -6.96 15.63 4.07
CA PRO A 61 -8.26 15.95 4.67
C PRO A 61 -8.36 15.53 6.14
N ILE A 62 -7.64 14.48 6.57
CA ILE A 62 -7.54 14.13 8.00
C ILE A 62 -6.80 15.23 8.77
N ALA A 63 -5.68 15.72 8.23
CA ALA A 63 -4.94 16.84 8.80
C ALA A 63 -5.80 18.10 8.90
N ASP A 64 -6.57 18.43 7.85
CA ASP A 64 -7.50 19.56 7.89
C ASP A 64 -8.57 19.38 9.01
N GLY A 65 -9.05 18.14 9.22
CA GLY A 65 -9.94 17.80 10.34
C GLY A 65 -9.30 17.98 11.72
N ILE A 66 -8.01 17.60 11.87
CA ILE A 66 -7.23 17.86 13.09
C ILE A 66 -7.16 19.36 13.36
N LEU A 67 -6.83 20.17 12.35
CA LEU A 67 -6.69 21.62 12.48
C LEU A 67 -8.02 22.31 12.81
N ALA A 68 -9.14 21.76 12.34
CA ALA A 68 -10.49 22.22 12.67
C ALA A 68 -11.01 21.69 14.03
N ALA A 69 -10.24 20.84 14.72
CA ALA A 69 -10.68 20.10 15.92
C ALA A 69 -11.97 19.28 15.70
N ASP A 70 -12.23 18.84 14.47
CA ASP A 70 -13.41 18.10 14.05
C ASP A 70 -13.17 16.59 14.11
N LEU A 71 -13.31 16.04 15.32
CA LEU A 71 -13.09 14.62 15.58
C LEU A 71 -14.08 13.72 14.83
N ASP A 72 -15.31 14.18 14.60
CA ASP A 72 -16.32 13.38 13.90
C ASP A 72 -15.93 13.20 12.43
N ARG A 73 -15.47 14.29 11.79
CA ARG A 73 -14.93 14.23 10.44
C ARG A 73 -13.67 13.37 10.34
N VAL A 74 -12.76 13.46 11.32
CA VAL A 74 -11.56 12.62 11.39
C VAL A 74 -11.93 11.13 11.50
N ASN A 75 -12.91 10.77 12.32
CA ASN A 75 -13.39 9.39 12.42
C ASN A 75 -13.99 8.87 11.11
N GLU A 76 -14.79 9.69 10.41
CA GLU A 76 -15.34 9.33 9.10
C GLU A 76 -14.22 9.06 8.08
N LEU A 77 -13.23 9.93 8.03
CA LEU A 77 -12.08 9.80 7.13
C LEU A 77 -11.18 8.60 7.51
N GLN A 78 -11.02 8.30 8.80
CA GLN A 78 -10.28 7.11 9.24
C GLN A 78 -10.98 5.82 8.81
N PHE A 79 -12.31 5.78 8.80
CA PHE A 79 -13.06 4.64 8.26
C PHE A 79 -12.86 4.49 6.75
N GLN A 80 -12.84 5.62 6.01
CA GLN A 80 -12.51 5.62 4.58
C GLN A 80 -11.07 5.14 4.32
N MET A 81 -10.11 5.58 5.14
CA MET A 81 -8.71 5.14 5.09
C MET A 81 -8.61 3.62 5.28
N SER A 82 -9.27 3.08 6.31
CA SER A 82 -9.24 1.64 6.61
C SER A 82 -9.82 0.79 5.47
N ARG A 83 -10.88 1.28 4.81
CA ARG A 83 -11.43 0.60 3.63
C ARG A 83 -10.48 0.66 2.43
N THR A 84 -9.83 1.79 2.21
CA THR A 84 -8.90 2.00 1.09
C THR A 84 -7.64 1.15 1.26
N GLU A 85 -7.13 1.06 2.49
CA GLU A 85 -5.99 0.19 2.84
C GLU A 85 -6.35 -1.29 2.65
N TYR A 86 -7.53 -1.72 3.09
CA TYR A 86 -8.00 -3.10 2.83
C TYR A 86 -8.08 -3.43 1.33
N GLU A 87 -8.52 -2.50 0.49
CA GLU A 87 -8.49 -2.67 -0.97
C GLU A 87 -7.05 -2.74 -1.51
N ALA A 88 -6.10 -1.99 -0.94
CA ALA A 88 -4.69 -2.06 -1.29
C ALA A 88 -4.11 -3.44 -0.94
N ASP A 89 -4.39 -3.95 0.26
CA ASP A 89 -3.95 -5.28 0.72
C ASP A 89 -4.48 -6.40 -0.19
N GLN A 90 -5.74 -6.32 -0.62
CA GLN A 90 -6.29 -7.26 -1.60
C GLN A 90 -5.54 -7.22 -2.94
N LEU A 91 -5.18 -6.03 -3.43
CA LEU A 91 -4.38 -5.89 -4.66
C LEU A 91 -2.97 -6.46 -4.47
N LYS A 92 -2.34 -6.22 -3.31
CA LYS A 92 -1.03 -6.78 -2.95
C LYS A 92 -1.06 -8.31 -2.98
N ASP A 93 -2.07 -8.92 -2.39
CA ASP A 93 -2.21 -10.36 -2.36
C ASP A 93 -2.46 -10.95 -3.75
N GLN A 94 -3.28 -10.28 -4.58
CA GLN A 94 -3.45 -10.66 -5.97
C GLN A 94 -2.13 -10.59 -6.75
N VAL A 95 -1.32 -9.56 -6.56
CA VAL A 95 0.01 -9.47 -7.18
C VAL A 95 0.90 -10.63 -6.74
N ARG A 96 0.98 -10.91 -5.44
CA ARG A 96 1.83 -11.99 -4.89
C ARG A 96 1.45 -13.37 -5.42
N GLN A 97 0.15 -13.65 -5.51
CA GLN A 97 -0.38 -14.94 -6.00
C GLN A 97 -0.14 -15.14 -7.49
N ASN A 98 -0.19 -14.07 -8.28
CA ASN A 98 -0.07 -14.12 -9.74
C ASN A 98 1.33 -13.78 -10.27
N LEU A 99 2.30 -13.48 -9.38
CA LEU A 99 3.64 -13.13 -9.79
C LEU A 99 4.32 -14.34 -10.47
N PRO A 100 4.75 -14.24 -11.74
CA PRO A 100 5.34 -15.36 -12.47
C PRO A 100 6.67 -15.84 -11.85
N LEU A 101 7.08 -17.05 -12.20
CA LEU A 101 8.44 -17.54 -11.93
C LEU A 101 9.46 -16.80 -12.83
N ARG A 102 10.72 -16.74 -12.37
CA ARG A 102 11.84 -15.93 -12.89
C ARG A 102 12.01 -15.94 -14.42
N TYR A 103 11.66 -17.03 -15.11
CA TYR A 103 11.80 -17.16 -16.57
C TYR A 103 10.85 -16.27 -17.41
N PHE A 104 9.83 -15.66 -16.80
CA PHE A 104 8.83 -14.84 -17.51
C PHE A 104 8.81 -13.37 -17.09
N LEU A 105 9.70 -12.94 -16.19
CA LEU A 105 9.81 -11.56 -15.74
C LEU A 105 11.07 -10.89 -16.30
N PRO A 106 11.00 -9.65 -16.80
CA PRO A 106 12.15 -8.90 -17.29
C PRO A 106 13.05 -8.34 -16.16
N VAL A 107 12.69 -8.61 -14.90
CA VAL A 107 13.37 -8.16 -13.68
C VAL A 107 13.37 -9.30 -12.65
N ASP A 108 14.18 -9.19 -11.59
CA ASP A 108 14.16 -10.18 -10.52
C ASP A 108 12.81 -10.15 -9.76
N ARG A 109 12.24 -11.34 -9.53
CA ARG A 109 11.03 -11.55 -8.73
C ARG A 109 11.21 -11.00 -7.30
N GLU A 110 12.41 -11.15 -6.73
CA GLU A 110 12.71 -10.67 -5.40
C GLU A 110 12.62 -9.13 -5.35
N ASP A 111 13.12 -8.44 -6.36
CA ASP A 111 13.03 -6.98 -6.43
C ASP A 111 11.56 -6.53 -6.51
N VAL A 112 10.73 -7.22 -7.30
CA VAL A 112 9.27 -6.92 -7.36
C VAL A 112 8.62 -7.12 -6.00
N THR A 113 9.02 -8.18 -5.29
CA THR A 113 8.51 -8.46 -3.95
C THR A 113 8.93 -7.39 -2.94
N ARG A 114 10.18 -6.92 -3.00
CA ARG A 114 10.68 -5.82 -2.16
C ARG A 114 9.98 -4.50 -2.47
N PHE A 115 9.77 -4.18 -3.75
CA PHE A 115 8.98 -3.02 -4.17
C PHE A 115 7.58 -3.06 -3.57
N LEU A 116 6.87 -4.17 -3.75
CA LEU A 116 5.51 -4.33 -3.26
C LEU A 116 5.43 -4.22 -1.74
N ALA A 117 6.37 -4.84 -1.02
CA ALA A 117 6.42 -4.75 0.44
C ALA A 117 6.68 -3.31 0.94
N GLN A 118 7.48 -2.51 0.25
CA GLN A 118 7.70 -1.12 0.63
C GLN A 118 6.48 -0.23 0.32
N MET A 119 5.78 -0.48 -0.79
CA MET A 119 4.52 0.21 -1.11
C MET A 119 3.43 -0.08 -0.07
N ASP A 120 3.36 -1.32 0.42
CA ASP A 120 2.45 -1.73 1.50
C ASP A 120 2.70 -0.94 2.78
N ARG A 121 3.97 -0.81 3.19
CA ARG A 121 4.34 -0.02 4.38
C ARG A 121 3.92 1.45 4.29
N ILE A 122 3.88 2.03 3.09
CA ILE A 122 3.38 3.40 2.90
C ILE A 122 1.89 3.50 3.25
N ALA A 123 1.09 2.50 2.87
CA ALA A 123 -0.32 2.45 3.24
C ALA A 123 -0.50 2.21 4.75
N ASP A 124 0.30 1.31 5.33
CA ASP A 124 0.34 1.08 6.79
C ASP A 124 0.57 2.40 7.56
N ASP A 125 1.59 3.18 7.18
CA ASP A 125 1.92 4.44 7.86
C ASP A 125 0.83 5.50 7.69
N ALA A 126 0.19 5.57 6.52
CA ALA A 126 -0.96 6.46 6.31
C ALA A 126 -2.15 6.06 7.21
N GLN A 127 -2.39 4.75 7.36
CA GLN A 127 -3.40 4.22 8.27
C GLN A 127 -3.07 4.50 9.73
N ASP A 128 -1.81 4.34 10.14
CA ASP A 128 -1.34 4.66 11.50
C ASP A 128 -1.54 6.15 11.82
N PHE A 129 -1.24 7.04 10.87
CA PHE A 129 -1.56 8.48 11.01
C PHE A 129 -3.06 8.70 11.26
N ALA A 130 -3.91 8.07 10.46
CA ALA A 130 -5.36 8.19 10.60
C ALA A 130 -5.87 7.64 11.94
N ILE A 131 -5.35 6.50 12.39
CA ILE A 131 -5.70 5.88 13.68
C ILE A 131 -5.31 6.81 14.83
N VAL A 132 -4.07 7.30 14.84
CA VAL A 132 -3.59 8.22 15.89
C VAL A 132 -4.45 9.50 15.95
N ALA A 133 -4.86 10.03 14.79
CA ALA A 133 -5.71 11.21 14.70
C ALA A 133 -7.08 11.03 15.40
N THR A 134 -7.58 9.80 15.54
CA THR A 134 -8.86 9.51 16.21
C THR A 134 -8.76 9.42 17.74
N PHE A 135 -7.56 9.32 18.31
CA PHE A 135 -7.40 9.03 19.74
C PHE A 135 -8.00 10.10 20.65
N ARG A 136 -7.98 11.36 20.22
CA ARG A 136 -8.66 12.46 20.91
C ARG A 136 -8.91 13.62 19.97
N ARG A 137 -9.80 14.54 20.37
CA ARG A 137 -9.87 15.87 19.75
C ARG A 137 -8.58 16.64 20.07
N ILE A 138 -7.74 16.84 19.05
CA ILE A 138 -6.49 17.61 19.16
C ILE A 138 -6.83 19.09 18.98
N HIS A 139 -6.37 19.93 19.90
CA HIS A 139 -6.43 21.38 19.75
C HIS A 139 -5.02 21.87 19.47
N LEU A 140 -4.69 22.07 18.20
CA LEU A 140 -3.38 22.56 17.78
C LEU A 140 -3.43 24.09 17.64
N PRO A 141 -2.61 24.86 18.37
CA PRO A 141 -2.53 26.31 18.19
C PRO A 141 -2.13 26.71 16.77
N ASN A 142 -2.65 27.85 16.30
CA ASN A 142 -2.48 28.32 14.91
C ASN A 142 -1.01 28.49 14.48
N GLU A 143 -0.10 28.73 15.43
CA GLU A 143 1.33 28.89 15.14
C GLU A 143 2.00 27.63 14.59
N TYR A 144 1.45 26.44 14.87
CA TYR A 144 1.96 25.16 14.36
C TYR A 144 1.34 24.76 13.02
N HIS A 145 0.20 25.37 12.63
CA HIS A 145 -0.60 24.93 11.48
C HIS A 145 0.21 24.96 10.18
N ALA A 146 0.93 26.04 9.92
CA ALA A 146 1.69 26.20 8.69
C ALA A 146 2.80 25.13 8.54
N GLU A 147 3.48 24.79 9.64
CA GLU A 147 4.54 23.78 9.64
C GLU A 147 3.97 22.37 9.50
N PHE A 148 2.84 22.09 10.16
CA PHE A 148 2.14 20.82 10.05
C PHE A 148 1.61 20.57 8.64
N VAL A 149 0.92 21.56 8.05
CA VAL A 149 0.42 21.48 6.66
C VAL A 149 1.58 21.32 5.68
N ALA A 150 2.68 22.05 5.86
CA ALA A 150 3.84 21.92 4.97
C ALA A 150 4.43 20.50 4.98
N LEU A 151 4.51 19.86 6.15
CA LEU A 151 4.95 18.46 6.26
C LEU A 151 3.96 17.51 5.58
N VAL A 152 2.67 17.64 5.87
CA VAL A 152 1.60 16.81 5.28
C VAL A 152 1.62 16.92 3.74
N ASP A 153 1.68 18.14 3.21
CA ASP A 153 1.69 18.39 1.77
C ASP A 153 2.92 17.80 1.09
N LYS A 154 4.08 17.90 1.76
CA LYS A 154 5.31 17.28 1.26
C LYS A 154 5.16 15.76 1.17
N VAL A 155 4.59 15.12 2.19
CA VAL A 155 4.38 13.66 2.23
C VAL A 155 3.40 13.20 1.14
N VAL A 156 2.30 13.93 0.94
CA VAL A 156 1.34 13.64 -0.14
C VAL A 156 2.01 13.77 -1.51
N ALA A 157 2.81 14.83 -1.73
CA ALA A 157 3.55 15.02 -2.97
C ALA A 157 4.59 13.91 -3.23
N VAL A 158 5.25 13.40 -2.17
CA VAL A 158 6.17 12.25 -2.28
C VAL A 158 5.42 11.02 -2.81
N SER A 159 4.23 10.73 -2.27
CA SER A 159 3.39 9.63 -2.72
C SER A 159 2.92 9.79 -4.18
N GLU A 160 2.53 11.00 -4.58
CA GLU A 160 2.14 11.29 -5.97
C GLU A 160 3.30 11.07 -6.95
N LYS A 161 4.51 11.54 -6.59
CA LYS A 161 5.73 11.30 -7.39
C LYS A 161 6.03 9.81 -7.50
N LEU A 162 5.79 9.05 -6.45
CA LEU A 162 5.99 7.61 -6.44
C LEU A 162 5.01 6.86 -7.33
N LEU A 163 3.74 7.27 -7.35
CA LEU A 163 2.74 6.76 -8.28
C LEU A 163 3.18 7.01 -9.73
N SER A 164 3.59 8.23 -10.06
CA SER A 164 4.12 8.56 -11.39
C SER A 164 5.31 7.66 -11.76
N LEU A 165 6.23 7.41 -10.82
CA LEU A 165 7.36 6.50 -11.04
C LEU A 165 6.90 5.06 -11.32
N ALA A 166 5.94 4.54 -10.55
CA ALA A 166 5.39 3.19 -10.77
C ALA A 166 4.76 3.06 -12.16
N GLU A 167 4.01 4.07 -12.60
CA GLU A 167 3.42 4.13 -13.95
C GLU A 167 4.48 4.14 -15.05
N ARG A 168 5.56 4.93 -14.89
CA ARG A 168 6.68 4.94 -15.85
C ARG A 168 7.43 3.61 -15.89
N VAL A 169 7.66 2.97 -14.75
CA VAL A 169 8.34 1.66 -14.67
C VAL A 169 7.55 0.60 -15.43
N ALA A 170 6.21 0.62 -15.35
CA ALA A 170 5.37 -0.26 -16.14
C ALA A 170 5.51 -0.01 -17.66
N GLN A 171 5.73 1.24 -18.07
CA GLN A 171 5.98 1.59 -19.47
C GLN A 171 7.37 1.15 -19.94
N LEU A 172 8.41 1.30 -19.10
CA LEU A 172 9.79 0.89 -19.38
C LEU A 172 9.95 -0.60 -19.68
N GLN A 173 9.03 -1.42 -19.18
CA GLN A 173 8.99 -2.84 -19.51
C GLN A 173 8.94 -3.08 -21.03
N ARG A 174 8.22 -2.23 -21.78
CA ARG A 174 8.14 -2.34 -23.24
C ARG A 174 9.47 -2.05 -23.93
N GLU A 175 10.37 -1.34 -23.25
CA GLU A 175 11.68 -0.93 -23.72
C GLU A 175 12.81 -1.72 -23.04
N ALA A 176 12.49 -2.84 -22.37
CA ALA A 176 13.47 -3.68 -21.68
C ALA A 176 14.40 -2.92 -20.72
N PHE A 177 13.89 -1.85 -20.10
CA PHE A 177 14.62 -1.01 -19.14
C PHE A 177 15.97 -0.52 -19.69
N VAL A 178 16.00 -0.02 -20.94
CA VAL A 178 17.16 0.65 -21.55
C VAL A 178 16.78 2.02 -22.11
N GLY A 179 17.79 2.83 -22.40
CA GLY A 179 17.63 4.06 -23.18
C GLY A 179 17.26 5.29 -22.35
N PRO A 180 16.89 6.39 -23.02
CA PRO A 180 16.66 7.69 -22.39
C PRO A 180 15.58 7.67 -21.30
N ASP A 181 14.55 6.84 -21.45
CA ASP A 181 13.46 6.74 -20.49
C ASP A 181 13.92 6.06 -19.18
N ALA A 182 14.81 5.07 -19.26
CA ALA A 182 15.41 4.45 -18.08
C ALA A 182 16.29 5.45 -17.31
N GLU A 183 17.07 6.28 -18.02
CA GLU A 183 17.85 7.36 -17.40
C GLU A 183 16.95 8.42 -16.76
N HIS A 184 15.80 8.72 -17.37
CA HIS A 184 14.83 9.65 -16.82
C HIS A 184 14.24 9.13 -15.51
N VAL A 185 13.83 7.86 -15.45
CA VAL A 185 13.35 7.24 -14.21
C VAL A 185 14.42 7.24 -13.12
N LEU A 186 15.69 6.99 -13.45
CA LEU A 186 16.79 7.08 -12.49
C LEU A 186 16.99 8.49 -11.90
N ARG A 187 16.73 9.55 -12.69
CA ARG A 187 16.71 10.94 -12.21
C ARG A 187 15.52 11.20 -11.30
N GLU A 188 14.32 10.77 -11.68
CA GLU A 188 13.13 10.92 -10.85
C GLU A 188 13.25 10.17 -9.51
N ILE A 189 13.95 9.03 -9.46
CA ILE A 189 14.28 8.34 -8.20
C ILE A 189 15.16 9.21 -7.30
N GLN A 190 16.09 10.00 -7.85
CA GLN A 190 16.86 10.95 -7.03
C GLN A 190 16.01 12.11 -6.53
N GLU A 191 15.02 12.54 -7.31
CA GLU A 191 14.06 13.55 -6.86
C GLU A 191 13.25 13.05 -5.65
N VAL A 192 12.81 11.79 -5.64
CA VAL A 192 12.13 11.20 -4.46
C VAL A 192 13.04 11.22 -3.23
N ALA A 193 14.32 10.86 -3.38
CA ALA A 193 15.28 10.94 -2.27
C ALA A 193 15.50 12.37 -1.77
N HIS A 194 15.46 13.36 -2.68
CA HIS A 194 15.52 14.76 -2.27
C HIS A 194 14.26 15.19 -1.52
N MET A 195 13.07 14.77 -1.99
CA MET A 195 11.80 15.09 -1.35
C MET A 195 11.66 14.44 0.04
N GLU A 196 12.17 13.23 0.22
CA GLU A 196 12.29 12.59 1.54
C GLU A 196 13.10 13.47 2.49
N TRP A 197 14.29 13.90 2.08
CA TRP A 197 15.12 14.80 2.89
C TRP A 197 14.44 16.13 3.23
N GLU A 198 13.64 16.67 2.32
CA GLU A 198 12.82 17.87 2.58
C GLU A 198 11.73 17.59 3.63
N ALA A 199 11.01 16.47 3.52
CA ALA A 199 10.02 16.05 4.52
C ALA A 199 10.67 15.88 5.90
N ASP A 200 11.86 15.27 5.92
CA ASP A 200 12.65 15.01 7.10
C ASP A 200 13.12 16.32 7.78
N LYS A 201 13.39 17.36 6.99
CA LYS A 201 13.68 18.72 7.50
C LYS A 201 12.45 19.40 8.08
N LEU A 202 11.30 19.28 7.41
CA LEU A 202 10.03 19.84 7.88
C LEU A 202 9.61 19.19 9.20
N SER A 203 9.70 17.86 9.29
CA SER A 203 9.41 17.09 10.50
C SER A 203 10.31 17.52 11.67
N ARG A 204 11.63 17.60 11.47
CA ARG A 204 12.56 18.10 12.51
C ARG A 204 12.34 19.55 12.91
N LYS A 205 11.84 20.40 11.99
CA LYS A 205 11.50 21.79 12.30
C LYS A 205 10.30 21.83 13.23
N LEU A 206 9.21 21.16 12.84
CA LEU A 206 7.99 21.06 13.62
C LEU A 206 8.24 20.41 14.99
N ALA A 207 9.04 19.33 15.03
CA ALA A 207 9.43 18.67 16.28
C ALA A 207 10.13 19.61 17.26
N ARG A 208 11.13 20.37 16.79
CA ARG A 208 11.79 21.37 17.65
C ARG A 208 10.82 22.42 18.17
N HIS A 209 9.81 22.76 17.39
CA HIS A 209 8.80 23.74 17.75
C HIS A 209 7.85 23.21 18.84
N TYR A 210 7.22 22.04 18.65
CA TYR A 210 6.27 21.51 19.64
C TYR A 210 6.94 20.91 20.88
N TYR A 211 8.19 20.43 20.80
CA TYR A 211 8.93 19.97 22.00
C TYR A 211 9.48 21.13 22.84
N GLY A 212 9.64 22.31 22.25
CA GLY A 212 10.03 23.53 22.96
C GLY A 212 8.84 24.36 23.47
N ALA A 213 7.62 23.85 23.32
CA ALA A 213 6.39 24.55 23.67
C ALA A 213 6.13 24.52 25.18
N ASP A 214 5.81 25.66 25.76
CA ASP A 214 5.31 25.76 27.14
C ASP A 214 3.77 25.71 27.20
N ASP A 215 3.10 25.88 26.07
CA ASP A 215 1.65 26.05 25.91
C ASP A 215 0.93 24.77 25.44
N LEU A 216 1.68 23.70 25.12
CA LEU A 216 1.12 22.40 24.75
C LEU A 216 1.12 21.42 25.93
N ASP A 217 0.01 20.72 26.13
CA ASP A 217 -0.03 19.64 27.12
C ASP A 217 0.80 18.43 26.64
N PRO A 218 1.42 17.66 27.57
CA PRO A 218 2.27 16.53 27.21
C PRO A 218 1.59 15.48 26.32
N ILE A 219 0.27 15.30 26.43
CA ILE A 219 -0.45 14.34 25.60
C ILE A 219 -0.61 14.89 24.17
N THR A 220 -0.82 16.21 23.96
CA THR A 220 -0.75 16.80 22.62
C THR A 220 0.61 16.57 21.98
N ILE A 221 1.70 16.82 22.72
CA ILE A 221 3.07 16.61 22.23
C ILE A 221 3.27 15.15 21.81
N MET A 222 2.85 14.19 22.65
CA MET A 222 2.94 12.75 22.33
C MET A 222 2.15 12.36 21.08
N LEU A 223 0.98 12.97 20.85
CA LEU A 223 0.18 12.69 19.65
C LEU A 223 0.78 13.33 18.41
N LEU A 224 1.26 14.58 18.49
CA LEU A 224 1.96 15.24 17.40
C LEU A 224 3.20 14.45 16.98
N ASP A 225 3.95 13.95 17.94
CA ASP A 225 5.11 13.10 17.68
C ASP A 225 4.72 11.82 16.93
N LYS A 226 3.67 11.12 17.38
CA LYS A 226 3.15 9.93 16.68
C LYS A 226 2.68 10.22 15.25
N LEU A 227 1.97 11.33 15.05
CA LEU A 227 1.54 11.77 13.72
C LEU A 227 2.75 12.07 12.83
N CYS A 228 3.76 12.78 13.34
CA CYS A 228 4.98 13.11 12.59
C CYS A 228 5.83 11.86 12.26
N VAL A 229 5.89 10.88 13.16
CA VAL A 229 6.57 9.60 12.92
C VAL A 229 5.90 8.84 11.78
N ALA A 230 4.57 8.74 11.78
CA ALA A 230 3.83 8.08 10.70
C ALA A 230 4.05 8.80 9.34
N LEU A 231 3.99 10.14 9.32
CA LEU A 231 4.31 10.94 8.14
C LEU A 231 5.74 10.72 7.62
N GLY A 232 6.72 10.62 8.54
CA GLY A 232 8.10 10.30 8.20
C GLY A 232 8.26 8.88 7.63
N GLY A 233 7.48 7.92 8.16
CA GLY A 233 7.41 6.55 7.64
C GLY A 233 7.07 6.52 6.15
N VAL A 234 6.00 7.22 5.74
CA VAL A 234 5.60 7.33 4.32
C VAL A 234 6.75 7.80 3.44
N ALA A 235 7.44 8.89 3.82
CA ALA A 235 8.53 9.45 3.04
C ALA A 235 9.76 8.51 2.95
N ASN A 236 10.13 7.89 4.07
CA ASN A 236 11.23 6.93 4.14
C ASN A 236 10.94 5.66 3.31
N HIS A 237 9.73 5.12 3.40
CA HIS A 237 9.34 3.97 2.59
C HIS A 237 9.28 4.31 1.10
N ALA A 238 8.86 5.52 0.73
CA ALA A 238 8.94 5.99 -0.66
C ALA A 238 10.39 6.06 -1.19
N GLU A 239 11.35 6.52 -0.39
CA GLU A 239 12.77 6.49 -0.74
C GLU A 239 13.25 5.04 -0.96
N ASN A 240 12.84 4.11 -0.09
CA ASN A 240 13.17 2.69 -0.21
C ASN A 240 12.54 2.04 -1.45
N VAL A 241 11.33 2.44 -1.85
CA VAL A 241 10.75 2.06 -3.14
C VAL A 241 11.63 2.55 -4.29
N GLY A 242 12.06 3.81 -4.25
CA GLY A 242 12.99 4.36 -5.25
C GLY A 242 14.30 3.59 -5.35
N LYS A 243 14.90 3.20 -4.21
CA LYS A 243 16.09 2.35 -4.15
C LYS A 243 15.85 0.99 -4.81
N ASN A 244 14.71 0.35 -4.54
CA ASN A 244 14.34 -0.94 -5.15
C ASN A 244 14.14 -0.80 -6.67
N LEU A 245 13.47 0.25 -7.13
CA LEU A 245 13.29 0.53 -8.57
C LEU A 245 14.64 0.73 -9.28
N ARG A 246 15.59 1.43 -8.65
CA ARG A 246 16.95 1.57 -9.18
C ARG A 246 17.63 0.21 -9.35
N LEU A 247 17.47 -0.71 -8.40
CA LEU A 247 18.02 -2.06 -8.52
C LEU A 247 17.40 -2.82 -9.69
N MET A 248 16.08 -2.77 -9.87
CA MET A 248 15.40 -3.38 -11.02
C MET A 248 15.91 -2.89 -12.36
N ILE A 249 16.25 -1.59 -12.47
CA ILE A 249 16.72 -0.99 -13.73
C ILE A 249 18.19 -1.34 -13.99
N THR A 250 19.00 -1.40 -12.94
CA THR A 250 20.47 -1.50 -13.06
C THR A 250 21.02 -2.92 -12.97
N ARG A 251 20.32 -3.84 -12.29
CA ARG A 251 20.70 -5.25 -12.17
C ARG A 251 19.85 -6.05 -13.16
N LYS A 252 20.46 -6.41 -14.29
CA LYS A 252 19.87 -7.30 -15.30
C LYS A 252 20.33 -8.73 -15.08
#